data_AF-A0A101XF72-F1
#
_entry.id   AF-A0A101XF72-F1
#
_cell.length_a   1.000
_cell.length_b   1.000
_cell.length_c   1.000
_cell.angle_alpha   90.00
_cell.angle_beta   90.00
_cell.angle_gamma   90.00
#
_symmetry.space_group_name_H-M   'P 1'
#
loop_
_entity.id
_entity.type
_entity.pdbx_description
1 polymer ?
#
loop_
_entity_poly.entity_id
_entity_poly.type
_entity_poly.pdbx_seq_one_letter_code
_entity_poly.pdbx_strand_id
1 'polypeptide(L)'
;MAKEGYLGRVVGKGGERIKAIENDSGFRLIRTVEMSLDFKQWIRTMHPVGWITKHIVDVDFAGPELQVMLRKEMGAFVGPRGVYIRLLDRAFKRLLNIGVRAIEEGQPSESE
;
A
#
# COMPACT_ATOMS: atom_id res chain seq x y z
N MET A 1 -1.21 -1.82 12.12
CA MET A 1 0.19 -1.51 11.77
C MET A 1 1.06 -1.71 12.99
N ALA A 2 2.29 -2.16 12.83
CA ALA A 2 3.25 -2.34 13.92
C ALA A 2 4.38 -1.31 13.83
N LYS A 3 5.02 -0.96 14.94
CA LYS A 3 6.29 -0.22 14.92
C LYS A 3 7.35 -1.07 14.20
N GLU A 4 8.30 -0.42 13.52
CA GLU A 4 9.43 -1.08 12.85
C GLU A 4 10.17 -2.04 13.78
N GLY A 5 10.35 -3.30 13.35
CA GLY A 5 10.97 -4.38 14.12
C GLY A 5 10.04 -5.11 15.09
N TYR A 6 8.75 -4.73 15.17
CA TYR A 6 7.77 -5.35 16.08
C TYR A 6 6.80 -6.29 15.36
N LEU A 7 6.95 -6.53 14.06
CA LEU A 7 6.03 -7.40 13.29
C LEU A 7 5.93 -8.80 13.90
N GLY A 8 7.05 -9.39 14.33
CA GLY A 8 7.06 -10.71 14.98
C GLY A 8 6.21 -10.79 16.25
N ARG A 9 6.05 -9.69 16.99
CA ARG A 9 5.19 -9.64 18.19
C ARG A 9 3.70 -9.59 17.86
N VAL A 10 3.35 -9.03 16.70
CA VAL A 10 1.97 -9.02 16.19
C VAL A 10 1.59 -10.40 15.67
N VAL A 11 2.50 -11.07 14.96
CA VAL A 11 2.29 -12.44 14.47
C VAL A 11 2.21 -13.43 15.64
N GLY A 12 3.09 -13.30 16.63
CA GLY A 12 3.23 -14.25 17.73
C GLY A 12 3.97 -15.53 17.30
N LYS A 13 4.22 -16.43 18.25
CA LYS A 13 4.92 -17.71 17.98
C LYS A 13 4.04 -18.57 17.07
N GLY A 14 4.53 -18.92 15.89
CA GLY A 14 3.78 -19.75 14.92
C GLY A 14 2.50 -19.10 14.36
N GLY A 15 2.29 -17.79 14.52
CA GLY A 15 1.09 -17.10 14.06
C GLY A 15 -0.13 -17.19 14.98
N GLU A 16 0.02 -17.70 16.21
CA GLU A 16 -1.08 -17.85 17.18
C GLU A 16 -1.83 -16.54 17.42
N ARG A 17 -1.09 -15.43 17.57
CA ARG A 17 -1.68 -14.13 17.91
C ARG A 17 -2.44 -13.52 16.74
N ILE A 18 -1.91 -13.64 15.51
CA ILE A 18 -2.65 -13.22 14.32
C ILE A 18 -3.94 -14.01 14.16
N LYS A 19 -3.89 -15.33 14.34
CA LYS A 19 -5.09 -16.19 14.23
C LYS A 19 -6.15 -15.84 15.27
N ALA A 20 -5.75 -15.50 16.49
CA ALA A 20 -6.67 -15.02 17.52
C ALA A 20 -7.37 -13.72 17.07
N ILE A 21 -6.62 -12.75 16.54
CA ILE A 21 -7.18 -11.49 16.04
C ILE A 21 -8.08 -11.73 14.83
N GLU A 22 -7.74 -12.65 13.92
CA GLU A 22 -8.59 -13.03 12.78
C GLU A 22 -9.94 -13.60 13.23
N ASN A 23 -9.93 -14.47 14.25
CA ASN A 23 -11.15 -15.03 14.82
C ASN A 23 -12.01 -13.97 15.54
N ASP A 24 -11.38 -13.10 16.35
CA ASP A 24 -12.10 -12.08 17.13
C ASP A 24 -12.70 -10.99 16.26
N SER A 25 -12.01 -10.60 15.18
CA SER A 25 -12.44 -9.51 14.31
C SER A 25 -13.41 -9.95 13.22
N GLY A 26 -13.60 -11.27 13.03
CA GLY A 26 -14.41 -11.83 11.95
C GLY A 26 -13.81 -11.63 10.55
N PHE A 27 -12.59 -11.10 10.44
CA PHE A 27 -11.90 -10.91 9.17
C PHE A 27 -10.97 -12.09 8.89
N ARG A 28 -11.16 -12.71 7.73
CA ARG A 28 -10.45 -13.95 7.35
C ARG A 28 -8.99 -13.76 6.90
N LEU A 29 -8.57 -12.52 6.66
CA LEU A 29 -7.25 -12.17 6.11
C LEU A 29 -6.78 -10.85 6.72
N ILE A 30 -6.02 -10.92 7.81
CA ILE A 30 -5.38 -9.73 8.39
C ILE A 30 -3.99 -9.56 7.80
N ARG A 31 -3.80 -8.48 7.04
CA ARG A 31 -2.48 -8.09 6.55
C ARG A 31 -1.82 -7.15 7.56
N THR A 32 -0.58 -7.46 7.93
CA THR A 32 0.21 -6.63 8.83
C THR A 32 1.36 -5.99 8.08
N VAL A 33 1.61 -4.72 8.38
CA VAL A 33 2.71 -3.95 7.82
C VAL A 33 3.39 -3.17 8.94
N GLU A 34 4.70 -3.03 8.81
CA GLU A 34 5.50 -2.19 9.69
C GLU A 34 5.42 -0.74 9.25
N MET A 35 5.39 0.18 10.22
CA MET A 35 5.44 1.61 9.96
C MET A 35 6.88 2.01 9.61
N SER A 36 7.27 1.74 8.37
CA SER A 36 8.53 2.18 7.76
C SER A 36 8.26 3.27 6.72
N LEU A 37 9.30 4.04 6.37
CA LEU A 37 9.28 5.00 5.26
C LEU A 37 9.31 4.32 3.87
N ASP A 38 9.49 3.00 3.83
CA ASP A 38 9.36 2.23 2.59
C ASP A 38 7.87 2.08 2.18
N PHE A 39 7.35 3.10 1.48
CA PHE A 39 5.98 3.11 0.97
C PHE A 39 5.73 2.04 -0.09
N LYS A 40 6.79 1.53 -0.75
CA LYS A 40 6.67 0.44 -1.72
C LYS A 40 6.23 -0.84 -1.02
N GLN A 41 6.74 -1.10 0.19
CA GLN A 41 6.30 -2.24 1.01
C GLN A 41 4.86 -2.09 1.50
N TRP A 42 4.41 -0.86 1.80
CA TRP A 42 3.03 -0.58 2.19
C TRP A 42 2.08 -0.86 1.04
N ILE A 43 2.37 -0.31 -0.14
CA ILE A 43 1.57 -0.53 -1.35
C ILE A 43 1.53 -2.02 -1.69
N ARG A 44 2.65 -2.74 -1.64
CA ARG A 44 2.69 -4.19 -1.86
C ARG A 44 1.74 -4.95 -0.94
N THR A 45 1.70 -4.56 0.33
CA THR A 45 0.89 -5.23 1.35
C THR A 45 -0.59 -4.88 1.20
N MET A 46 -0.91 -3.65 0.81
CA MET A 46 -2.29 -3.16 0.70
C MET A 46 -2.94 -3.50 -0.64
N HIS A 47 -2.15 -3.56 -1.72
CA HIS A 47 -2.67 -3.79 -3.05
C HIS A 47 -3.19 -5.23 -3.21
N PRO A 48 -4.37 -5.45 -3.84
CA PRO A 48 -4.90 -6.79 -4.07
C PRO A 48 -4.02 -7.63 -5.01
N VAL A 49 -3.39 -6.97 -5.98
CA VAL A 49 -2.49 -7.60 -6.97
C VAL A 49 -1.05 -7.52 -6.47
N GLY A 50 -0.48 -8.65 -6.02
CA GLY A 50 0.84 -8.66 -5.40
C GLY A 50 2.03 -8.48 -6.36
N TRP A 51 1.87 -8.79 -7.65
CA TRP A 51 2.96 -8.68 -8.63
C TRP A 51 3.17 -7.26 -9.15
N ILE A 52 2.23 -6.34 -8.89
CA ILE A 52 2.28 -4.96 -9.39
C ILE A 52 3.50 -4.19 -8.88
N THR A 53 4.01 -4.56 -7.70
CA THR A 53 5.19 -3.94 -7.08
C THR A 53 6.45 -4.05 -7.94
N LYS A 54 6.52 -5.03 -8.85
CA LYS A 54 7.63 -5.17 -9.82
C LYS A 54 7.66 -4.05 -10.84
N HIS A 55 6.52 -3.42 -11.08
CA HIS A 55 6.35 -2.34 -12.06
C HIS A 55 6.45 -0.96 -11.41
N ILE A 56 6.46 -0.88 -10.07
CA ILE A 56 6.69 0.36 -9.34
C ILE A 56 8.18 0.68 -9.39
N VAL A 57 8.51 1.79 -10.05
CA VAL A 57 9.87 2.33 -10.15
C VAL A 57 10.19 3.03 -8.83
N ASP A 58 9.35 4.00 -8.48
CA ASP A 58 9.57 4.87 -7.33
C ASP A 58 8.25 5.28 -6.66
N VAL A 59 8.33 5.71 -5.41
CA VAL A 59 7.21 6.22 -4.62
C VAL A 59 7.70 7.38 -3.78
N ASP A 60 7.23 8.59 -4.08
CA ASP A 60 7.67 9.81 -3.38
C ASP A 60 6.49 10.75 -3.11
N PHE A 61 6.72 11.76 -2.27
CA PHE A 61 5.75 12.81 -1.97
C PHE A 61 5.80 13.91 -3.03
N ALA A 62 4.68 14.12 -3.70
CA ALA A 62 4.43 15.27 -4.57
C ALA A 62 3.46 16.22 -3.84
N GLY A 63 4.00 16.98 -2.89
CA GLY A 63 3.21 17.90 -2.05
C GLY A 63 2.27 17.14 -1.09
N PRO A 64 0.94 17.35 -1.13
CA PRO A 64 -0.02 16.66 -0.27
C PRO A 64 -0.40 15.24 -0.77
N GLU A 65 0.19 14.81 -1.89
CA GLU A 65 -0.10 13.52 -2.52
C GLU A 65 1.14 12.61 -2.52
N LEU A 66 0.90 11.32 -2.34
CA LEU A 66 1.88 10.26 -2.56
C LEU A 66 1.84 9.85 -4.03
N GLN A 67 2.92 10.13 -4.75
CA GLN A 67 3.06 9.83 -6.17
C GLN A 67 3.74 8.48 -6.34
N VAL A 68 3.06 7.56 -7.03
CA VAL A 68 3.54 6.22 -7.36
C VAL A 68 3.94 6.21 -8.83
N MET A 69 5.22 6.08 -9.10
CA MET A 69 5.75 6.00 -10.46
C MET A 69 5.80 4.56 -10.93
N LEU A 70 5.11 4.29 -12.04
CA LEU A 70 5.00 2.97 -12.65
C LEU A 70 5.71 2.95 -14.00
N ARG A 71 6.51 1.90 -14.24
CA ARG A 71 7.15 1.67 -15.54
C ARG A 71 6.13 1.25 -16.61
N LYS A 72 5.23 0.34 -16.23
CA LYS A 72 4.19 -0.28 -17.08
C LYS A 72 3.01 -0.71 -16.20
N GLU A 73 1.92 -1.16 -16.81
CA GLU A 73 0.78 -1.79 -16.13
C GLU A 73 -0.03 -0.84 -15.23
N MET A 74 -0.16 0.45 -15.61
CA MET A 74 -0.98 1.42 -14.88
C MET A 74 -2.43 0.95 -14.74
N GLY A 75 -3.00 0.32 -15.77
CA GLY A 75 -4.35 -0.25 -15.72
C GLY A 75 -4.53 -1.32 -14.64
N ALA A 76 -3.53 -2.19 -14.45
CA ALA A 76 -3.57 -3.22 -13.41
C ALA A 76 -3.37 -2.64 -12.00
N PHE A 77 -2.61 -1.56 -11.87
CA PHE A 77 -2.43 -0.82 -10.62
C PHE A 77 -3.68 -0.03 -10.21
N VAL A 78 -4.31 0.65 -11.17
CA VAL A 78 -5.56 1.40 -10.95
C VAL A 78 -6.72 0.43 -10.67
N GLY A 79 -6.72 -0.70 -11.38
CA GLY A 79 -7.75 -1.72 -11.30
C GLY A 79 -9.04 -1.34 -12.04
N PRO A 80 -10.00 -2.27 -12.16
CA PRO A 80 -11.25 -2.01 -12.84
C PRO A 80 -11.98 -0.84 -12.16
N ARG A 81 -12.34 0.19 -12.94
CA ARG A 81 -13.01 1.42 -12.44
C ARG A 81 -12.23 2.13 -11.32
N GLY A 82 -10.90 2.01 -11.27
CA GLY A 82 -10.08 2.66 -10.24
C GLY A 82 -10.36 2.17 -8.82
N VAL A 83 -10.84 0.95 -8.65
CA VAL A 83 -11.16 0.41 -7.31
C VAL A 83 -9.90 0.22 -6.46
N TYR A 84 -8.77 -0.15 -7.06
CA TYR A 84 -7.54 -0.42 -6.31
C TYR A 84 -6.82 0.85 -5.89
N ILE A 85 -6.71 1.84 -6.78
CA ILE A 85 -6.15 3.14 -6.41
C ILE A 85 -7.01 3.85 -5.35
N ARG A 86 -8.35 3.74 -5.41
CA ARG A 86 -9.26 4.27 -4.38
C ARG A 86 -9.19 3.51 -3.05
N LEU A 87 -8.76 2.24 -3.06
CA LEU A 87 -8.50 1.50 -1.84
C LEU A 87 -7.24 2.05 -1.16
N LEU A 88 -6.16 2.24 -1.92
CA LEU A 88 -4.93 2.85 -1.44
C LEU A 88 -5.20 4.26 -0.92
N ASP A 89 -5.82 5.11 -1.72
CA ASP A 89 -6.14 6.50 -1.37
C ASP A 89 -6.91 6.60 -0.04
N ARG A 90 -8.01 5.83 0.13
CA ARG A 90 -8.77 5.84 1.38
C ARG A 90 -7.97 5.39 2.59
N ALA A 91 -7.08 4.41 2.41
CA ALA A 91 -6.25 3.93 3.50
C ALA A 91 -5.17 4.94 3.87
N PHE A 92 -4.46 5.52 2.90
CA PHE A 92 -3.46 6.57 3.13
C PHE A 92 -4.09 7.86 3.68
N LYS A 93 -5.27 8.24 3.20
CA LYS A 93 -6.03 9.37 3.73
C LYS A 93 -6.44 9.18 5.18
N ARG A 94 -6.83 7.96 5.57
CA ARG A 94 -7.19 7.64 6.96
C ARG A 94 -5.97 7.55 7.89
N LEU A 95 -4.81 7.15 7.36
CA LEU A 95 -3.60 6.92 8.16
C LEU A 95 -2.73 8.17 8.29
N LEU A 96 -2.55 8.91 7.19
CA LEU A 96 -1.59 10.01 7.07
C LEU A 96 -2.23 11.29 6.53
N ASN A 97 -3.52 11.27 6.18
CA ASN A 97 -4.23 12.40 5.55
C ASN A 97 -3.61 12.88 4.23
N ILE A 98 -3.01 11.95 3.47
CA ILE A 98 -2.42 12.19 2.14
C ILE A 98 -3.23 11.47 1.06
N GLY A 99 -3.24 12.04 -0.15
CA GLY A 99 -3.81 11.40 -1.35
C GLY A 99 -2.84 10.42 -2.01
N VAL A 100 -3.31 9.53 -2.88
CA VAL A 100 -2.45 8.64 -3.68
C VAL A 100 -2.70 8.82 -5.17
N ARG A 101 -1.64 9.12 -5.93
CA ARG A 101 -1.69 9.31 -7.39
C ARG A 101 -0.71 8.38 -8.09
N ALA A 102 -1.13 7.79 -9.20
CA ALA A 102 -0.28 6.98 -10.07
C ALA A 102 0.15 7.80 -11.29
N ILE A 103 1.42 7.70 -11.68
CA ILE A 103 1.96 8.24 -12.93
C ILE A 103 2.74 7.17 -13.68
N GLU A 104 2.79 7.28 -15.01
CA GLU A 104 3.65 6.44 -15.85
C GLU A 104 5.01 7.11 -16.10
N GLU A 105 6.07 6.28 -16.10
CA GLU A 105 7.43 6.66 -16.48
C GLU A 105 7.42 7.19 -17.92
N GLY A 106 7.51 8.52 -18.08
CA GLY A 106 7.48 9.20 -19.39
C GLY A 106 6.34 10.18 -19.62
N GLN A 107 5.39 10.33 -18.69
CA GLN A 107 4.53 11.52 -18.68
C GLN A 107 5.28 12.67 -17.98
N PRO A 108 5.60 13.78 -18.68
CA PRO A 108 6.10 14.96 -18.00
C PRO A 108 5.02 15.42 -17.01
N SER A 109 5.43 15.69 -15.78
CA SER A 109 4.62 16.46 -14.85
C SER A 109 4.45 17.86 -15.43
N GLU A 110 3.43 18.07 -16.24
CA GLU A 110 2.92 19.41 -16.49
C GLU A 110 2.41 19.96 -15.15
N SER A 111 3.16 20.89 -14.61
CA SER A 111 2.68 21.95 -13.75
C SER A 111 3.59 23.14 -14.01
N GLU A 112 3.10 23.97 -14.95
CA GLU A 112 3.40 25.40 -15.08
C GLU A 112 3.31 26.15 -13.76
#